data_AF-A0A5E4KEC6-F1
#
_entry.id   AF-A0A5E4KEC6-F1
#
_cell.length_a   1.000
_cell.length_b   1.000
_cell.length_c   1.000
_cell.angle_alpha   90.00
_cell.angle_beta   90.00
_cell.angle_gamma   90.00
#
_symmetry.space_group_name_H-M   'P 1'
#
loop_
_entity.id
_entity.type
_entity.pdbx_description
1 polymer ?
#
loop_
_entity_poly.entity_id
_entity_poly.type
_entity_poly.pdbx_seq_one_letter_code
_entity_poly.pdbx_strand_id
1 'polypeptide(L)'
;MDEAEIKFEEIGIEEKKILLDILGYEIGEGGIILDKHTKKEHICPITESVVFIENASVLPGSTVVINTSELSLAEYFTKFVEMRCK
;
A
#
# COMPACT_ATOMS: atom_id res chain seq x y z
N MET A 1 -11.41 -20.79 -19.55
CA MET A 1 -11.26 -19.44 -18.98
C MET A 1 -9.78 -19.23 -18.89
N ASP A 2 -9.22 -18.35 -19.72
CA ASP A 2 -7.79 -18.05 -19.67
C ASP A 2 -7.50 -17.37 -18.33
N GLU A 3 -6.65 -18.00 -17.53
CA GLU A 3 -6.17 -17.44 -16.28
C GLU A 3 -5.35 -16.19 -16.64
N ALA A 4 -5.91 -15.00 -16.42
CA ALA A 4 -5.17 -13.77 -16.57
C ALA A 4 -4.02 -13.77 -15.55
N GLU A 5 -2.79 -13.91 -16.04
CA GLU A 5 -1.59 -13.87 -15.21
C GLU A 5 -1.45 -12.46 -14.62
N ILE A 6 -1.68 -12.32 -13.31
CA ILE A 6 -1.48 -11.05 -12.60
C ILE A 6 0.02 -10.85 -12.40
N LYS A 7 0.59 -9.83 -13.04
CA LYS A 7 1.97 -9.40 -12.83
C LYS A 7 2.00 -8.19 -11.91
N PHE A 8 2.78 -8.27 -10.85
CA PHE A 8 3.08 -7.15 -9.96
C PHE A 8 4.42 -6.56 -10.40
N GLU A 9 4.42 -5.27 -10.71
CA GLU A 9 5.64 -4.54 -11.04
C GLU A 9 6.07 -3.73 -9.82
N GLU A 10 7.37 -3.81 -9.53
CA GLU A 10 7.98 -2.92 -8.53
C GLU A 10 8.11 -1.52 -9.15
N ILE A 11 7.59 -0.53 -8.44
CA ILE A 11 7.70 0.87 -8.83
C ILE A 11 8.76 1.59 -8.00
N GLY A 12 9.44 2.54 -8.63
CA GLY A 12 10.44 3.37 -7.98
C GLY A 12 9.85 4.30 -6.92
N ILE A 13 10.73 4.87 -6.11
CA ILE A 13 10.35 5.76 -5.01
C ILE A 13 9.62 7.02 -5.51
N GLU A 14 10.02 7.57 -6.65
CA GLU A 14 9.39 8.77 -7.21
C GLU A 14 7.97 8.48 -7.69
N GLU A 15 7.75 7.35 -8.36
CA GLU A 15 6.41 6.88 -8.75
C GLU A 15 5.54 6.61 -7.51
N LYS A 16 6.11 6.01 -6.45
CA LYS A 16 5.42 5.83 -5.17
C LYS A 16 4.97 7.16 -4.58
N LYS A 17 5.84 8.18 -4.58
CA LYS A 17 5.48 9.52 -4.08
C LYS A 17 4.30 10.11 -4.83
N ILE A 18 4.30 10.02 -6.17
CA ILE A 18 3.21 10.53 -7.00
C ILE A 18 1.89 9.81 -6.67
N LEU A 19 1.93 8.48 -6.55
CA LEU A 19 0.74 7.70 -6.19
C LEU A 19 0.24 8.04 -4.78
N LEU A 20 1.12 8.13 -3.80
CA LEU A 20 0.78 8.52 -2.44
C LEU A 20 0.16 9.92 -2.40
N ASP A 21 0.72 10.87 -3.18
CA ASP A 21 0.21 12.23 -3.29
C ASP A 21 -1.25 12.25 -3.80
N ILE A 22 -1.53 11.47 -4.86
CA ILE A 22 -2.88 11.30 -5.44
C ILE A 22 -3.84 10.66 -4.44
N LEU A 23 -3.34 9.71 -3.64
CA LEU A 23 -4.11 9.00 -2.60
C LEU A 23 -4.34 9.82 -1.33
N GLY A 24 -3.84 11.06 -1.27
CA GLY A 24 -4.03 11.93 -0.11
C GLY A 24 -2.98 11.75 1.00
N TYR A 25 -1.83 11.16 0.68
CA TYR A 25 -0.71 10.99 1.59
C TYR A 25 0.48 11.88 1.21
N GLU A 26 1.29 12.26 2.20
CA GLU A 26 2.56 12.96 2.02
C GLU A 26 3.69 12.25 2.77
N ILE A 27 4.93 12.61 2.45
CA ILE A 27 6.12 12.03 3.08
C ILE A 27 6.63 13.01 4.13
N GLY A 28 6.60 12.57 5.40
CA GLY A 28 7.16 13.28 6.54
C GLY A 28 8.66 13.05 6.73
N GLU A 29 9.17 13.53 7.87
CA GLU A 29 10.57 13.30 8.25
C GLU A 29 10.89 11.81 8.34
N GLY A 30 12.10 11.44 7.93
CA GLY A 30 12.54 10.04 7.96
C GLY A 30 11.83 9.10 6.99
N GLY A 31 11.04 9.62 6.04
CA GLY A 31 10.34 8.80 5.04
C GLY A 31 9.02 8.19 5.52
N ILE A 32 8.49 8.67 6.65
CA ILE A 32 7.21 8.23 7.20
C ILE A 32 6.07 8.72 6.29
N ILE A 33 5.09 7.85 6.02
CA ILE A 33 3.89 8.22 5.28
C ILE A 33 2.89 8.87 6.25
N LEU A 34 2.40 10.05 5.90
CA LEU A 34 1.42 10.81 6.67
C LEU A 34 0.15 11.02 5.84
N ASP A 35 -1.00 11.03 6.49
CA ASP A 35 -2.24 11.50 5.86
C ASP A 35 -2.17 13.03 5.71
N LYS A 36 -2.40 13.55 4.49
CA LYS A 36 -2.25 14.99 4.19
C LYS A 36 -3.20 15.87 4.99
N HIS A 37 -4.38 15.37 5.32
CA HIS A 37 -5.45 16.14 5.95
C HIS A 37 -5.28 16.22 7.46
N THR A 38 -4.93 15.09 8.08
CA THR A 38 -4.83 14.95 9.53
C THR A 38 -3.41 15.12 10.04
N LYS A 39 -2.41 15.04 9.16
CA LYS A 39 -0.98 15.03 9.48
C LYS A 39 -0.57 13.88 10.41
N LYS A 40 -1.42 12.85 10.53
CA LYS A 40 -1.14 11.67 11.34
C LYS A 40 -0.37 10.65 10.54
N GLU A 41 0.45 9.88 11.25
CA GLU A 41 1.15 8.73 10.71
C GLU A 41 0.17 7.73 10.12
N HIS A 42 0.46 7.27 8.91
CA HIS A 42 -0.28 6.18 8.30
C HIS A 42 0.13 4.88 8.95
N ILE A 43 -0.85 4.20 9.54
CA ILE A 43 -0.67 2.92 10.21
C ILE A 43 -1.13 1.81 9.27
N CYS A 44 -0.25 0.83 9.04
CA CYS A 44 -0.58 -0.36 8.29
C CYS A 44 -1.74 -1.10 8.98
N PRO A 45 -2.88 -1.33 8.32
CA PRO A 45 -4.04 -1.97 8.94
C PRO A 45 -3.84 -3.46 9.24
N ILE A 46 -2.71 -4.05 8.82
CA ILE A 46 -2.40 -5.47 9.01
C ILE A 46 -1.37 -5.64 10.12
N THR A 47 -0.28 -4.88 10.07
CA THR A 47 0.82 -5.01 11.04
C THR A 47 0.69 -4.05 12.22
N GLU A 48 -0.29 -3.13 12.19
CA GLU A 48 -0.52 -2.09 13.19
C GLU A 48 0.72 -1.19 13.43
N SER A 49 1.59 -1.11 12.44
CA SER A 49 2.84 -0.37 12.49
C SER A 49 2.88 0.77 11.47
N VAL A 50 3.66 1.80 11.78
CA VAL A 50 3.91 2.95 10.90
C VAL A 50 4.46 2.48 9.56
N VAL A 51 3.99 3.10 8.47
CA VAL A 51 4.47 2.80 7.12
C VAL A 51 5.53 3.80 6.68
N PHE A 52 6.65 3.27 6.18
CA PHE A 52 7.72 4.04 5.58
C PHE A 52 7.71 3.84 4.06
N ILE A 53 8.00 4.90 3.30
CA ILE A 53 7.97 4.87 1.83
C ILE A 53 8.81 3.75 1.21
N GLU A 54 9.97 3.45 1.79
CA GLU A 54 10.87 2.39 1.33
C GLU A 54 10.18 1.03 1.35
N ASN A 55 9.40 0.80 2.40
CA ASN A 55 8.68 -0.45 2.66
C ASN A 55 7.19 -0.30 2.35
N ALA A 56 6.76 0.70 1.58
CA ALA A 56 5.36 0.87 1.24
C ALA A 56 5.00 0.09 -0.03
N SER A 57 3.89 -0.62 0.02
CA SER A 57 3.20 -1.20 -1.13
C SER A 57 1.86 -0.50 -1.33
N VAL A 58 1.65 0.04 -2.53
CA VAL A 58 0.36 0.59 -2.98
C VAL A 58 -0.27 -0.46 -3.89
N LEU A 59 -1.39 -1.04 -3.45
CA LEU A 59 -1.92 -2.24 -4.10
C LEU A 59 -3.01 -1.89 -5.12
N PRO A 60 -2.99 -2.52 -6.31
CA PRO A 60 -3.92 -2.20 -7.38
C PRO A 60 -5.38 -2.45 -6.96
N GLY A 61 -6.26 -1.51 -7.31
CA GLY A 61 -7.68 -1.57 -6.99
C GLY A 61 -8.01 -1.20 -5.53
N SER A 62 -7.03 -0.72 -4.75
CA SER A 62 -7.21 -0.31 -3.37
C SER A 62 -6.45 0.99 -3.08
N THR A 63 -7.00 1.81 -2.18
CA THR A 63 -6.29 2.97 -1.61
C THR A 63 -5.46 2.59 -0.39
N VAL A 64 -5.39 1.29 -0.08
CA VAL A 64 -4.68 0.79 1.10
C VAL A 64 -3.19 0.78 0.80
N VAL A 65 -2.46 1.54 1.62
CA VAL A 65 -1.01 1.51 1.70
C VAL A 65 -0.62 0.59 2.86
N ILE A 66 0.19 -0.43 2.59
CA ILE A 66 0.66 -1.37 3.62
C ILE A 66 2.18 -1.41 3.65
N ASN A 67 2.73 -1.94 4.75
CA ASN A 67 4.12 -2.39 4.77
C ASN A 67 4.31 -3.54 3.79
N THR A 68 5.44 -3.60 3.09
CA THR A 68 5.84 -4.69 2.20
C THR A 68 6.48 -5.79 3.05
N SER A 69 5.66 -6.69 3.57
CA SER A 69 6.12 -7.92 4.22
C SER A 69 5.34 -9.11 3.68
N GLU A 70 5.92 -10.31 3.76
CA GLU A 70 5.24 -11.53 3.31
C GLU A 70 3.87 -11.69 3.98
N LEU A 71 3.81 -11.40 5.29
CA LEU A 71 2.59 -11.47 6.08
C LEU A 71 1.53 -10.46 5.60
N SER A 72 1.91 -9.19 5.43
CA SER A 72 0.96 -8.14 5.04
C SER A 72 0.45 -8.31 3.61
N LEU A 73 1.31 -8.78 2.70
CA LEU A 73 0.91 -9.11 1.33
C LEU A 73 -0.03 -10.33 1.30
N ALA A 74 0.29 -11.40 2.02
CA ALA A 74 -0.55 -12.61 2.09
C ALA A 74 -1.95 -12.31 2.66
N GLU A 75 -2.01 -11.51 3.73
CA GLU A 75 -3.26 -11.06 4.34
C GLU A 75 -4.08 -10.18 3.39
N TYR A 76 -3.44 -9.26 2.68
CA TYR A 76 -4.12 -8.46 1.67
C TYR A 76 -4.69 -9.32 0.54
N PHE A 77 -3.90 -10.24 0.00
CA PHE A 77 -4.35 -11.08 -1.11
C PHE A 77 -5.51 -11.99 -0.70
N THR A 78 -5.47 -12.55 0.50
CA THR A 78 -6.60 -13.33 1.05
C THR A 78 -7.87 -12.49 1.07
N LYS A 79 -7.82 -11.27 1.64
CA LYS A 79 -8.97 -10.35 1.68
C LYS A 79 -9.43 -9.94 0.29
N PHE A 80 -8.51 -9.67 -0.62
CA PHE A 80 -8.82 -9.23 -1.98
C PHE A 80 -9.52 -10.34 -2.79
N VAL A 81 -9.04 -11.58 -2.69
CA VAL A 81 -9.64 -12.75 -3.35
C VAL A 81 -11.04 -13.02 -2.78
N GLU A 82 -11.21 -12.96 -1.46
CA GLU A 82 -12.52 -13.12 -0.81
C GLU A 82 -13.55 -12.07 -1.28
N MET A 83 -13.13 -10.82 -1.48
CA MET A 83 -14.01 -9.75 -1.98
C MET A 83 -14.40 -9.92 -3.45
N ARG A 84 -13.57 -10.58 -4.28
CA ARG A 84 -13.85 -10.83 -5.70
C ARG A 84 -14.69 -12.08 -5.96
N CYS A 85 -14.80 -12.98 -4.98
CA CYS A 85 -15.58 -14.21 -5.07
C CYS A 85 -17.01 -14.11 -4.50
N LYS A 86 -17.42 -12.91 -4.04
CA LYS A 86 -18.81 -12.58 -3.70
C LYS A 86 -19.44 -11.72 -4.79
#